data_AF-A0A532DPA5-F1
#
_entry.id   AF-A0A532DPA5-F1
#
_cell.length_a   1.000
_cell.length_b   1.000
_cell.length_c   1.000
_cell.angle_alpha   90.00
_cell.angle_beta   90.00
_cell.angle_gamma   90.00
#
_symmetry.space_group_name_H-M   'P 1'
#
loop_
_entity.id
_entity.type
_entity.pdbx_description
1 polymer ?
#
loop_
_entity_poly.entity_id
_entity_poly.type
_entity_poly.pdbx_seq_one_letter_code
_entity_poly.pdbx_strand_id
1 'polypeptide(L)'
;MSTPTHHEHKDHAPSSIGCMVITCSDTRTQETDTSGQLIQKLLKEQGHTVPTYHLLKDEPAQIQLRITQCTTNDAVQAIIINGGTGISRRDSTFEAVDAMLEKRLAGFGEIFRLLTYQDIGSPAIMSRATAGIIKGRVLFSIPGSENAVRLAMEKLILPELGHLVKELSK
;
A
#
# COMPACT_ATOMS: atom_id res chain seq x y z
N MET A 1 -15.29 16.00 -29.51
CA MET A 1 -16.21 15.96 -28.36
C MET A 1 -15.60 15.01 -27.35
N SER A 2 -14.88 15.56 -26.38
CA SER A 2 -14.11 14.79 -25.40
C SER A 2 -15.03 14.41 -24.23
N THR A 3 -15.09 13.13 -23.91
CA THR A 3 -15.95 12.57 -22.85
C THR A 3 -15.54 13.11 -21.47
N PRO A 4 -16.46 13.63 -20.65
CA PRO A 4 -16.15 14.13 -19.31
C PRO A 4 -16.25 12.97 -18.31
N THR A 5 -15.17 12.22 -18.02
CA THR A 5 -15.28 11.05 -17.11
C THR A 5 -14.11 10.72 -16.16
N HIS A 6 -13.07 11.54 -16.00
CA HIS A 6 -12.02 11.22 -15.00
C HIS A 6 -11.74 12.30 -13.94
N HIS A 7 -12.12 13.56 -14.17
CA HIS A 7 -11.84 14.64 -13.22
C HIS A 7 -13.02 14.95 -12.26
N GLU A 8 -14.26 14.66 -12.63
CA GLU A 8 -15.46 15.11 -11.88
C GLU A 8 -15.94 14.15 -10.78
N HIS A 9 -15.29 12.99 -10.58
CA HIS A 9 -15.72 11.99 -9.57
C HIS A 9 -15.05 12.13 -8.19
N LYS A 10 -14.20 13.15 -7.98
CA LYS A 10 -13.43 13.35 -6.74
C LYS A 10 -14.18 14.15 -5.66
N ASP A 11 -15.27 14.85 -5.99
CA ASP A 11 -15.91 15.84 -5.11
C ASP A 11 -16.70 15.27 -3.92
N HIS A 12 -16.82 13.93 -3.78
CA HIS A 12 -17.48 13.30 -2.63
C HIS A 12 -16.66 12.12 -2.07
N ALA A 13 -15.35 12.10 -2.29
CA ALA A 13 -14.48 11.16 -1.60
C ALA A 13 -14.37 11.56 -0.11
N PRO A 14 -14.22 10.61 0.83
CA PRO A 14 -14.00 10.96 2.22
C PRO A 14 -12.79 11.88 2.35
N SER A 15 -12.93 12.98 3.09
CA SER A 15 -11.89 13.99 3.25
C SER A 15 -10.67 13.47 4.01
N SER A 16 -10.83 12.40 4.79
CA SER A 16 -9.75 11.73 5.51
C SER A 16 -9.96 10.22 5.52
N ILE A 17 -8.87 9.48 5.29
CA ILE A 17 -8.83 8.03 5.28
C ILE A 17 -7.92 7.60 6.43
N GLY A 18 -8.39 6.69 7.28
CA GLY A 18 -7.57 6.03 8.28
C GLY A 18 -6.79 4.89 7.66
N CYS A 19 -5.46 4.94 7.81
CA CYS A 19 -4.55 3.99 7.19
C CYS A 19 -3.76 3.23 8.25
N MET A 20 -3.77 1.91 8.20
CA MET A 20 -2.78 1.11 8.91
C MET A 20 -1.50 1.02 8.08
N VAL A 21 -0.36 1.31 8.71
CA VAL A 21 0.96 1.16 8.07
C VAL A 21 1.69 -0.03 8.69
N ILE A 22 2.16 -0.95 7.85
CA ILE A 22 3.02 -2.07 8.28
C ILE A 22 4.36 -1.95 7.55
N THR A 23 5.44 -2.01 8.31
CA THR A 23 6.79 -2.23 7.77
C THR A 23 7.20 -3.66 8.06
N CYS A 24 7.58 -4.39 7.02
CA CYS A 24 8.11 -5.75 7.10
C CYS A 24 9.63 -5.69 6.91
N SER A 25 10.40 -5.93 7.98
CA SER A 25 11.85 -5.89 7.94
C SER A 25 12.49 -6.69 9.08
N ASP A 26 13.49 -7.51 8.74
CA ASP A 26 14.28 -8.25 9.72
C ASP A 26 15.34 -7.40 10.42
N THR A 27 15.67 -6.23 9.90
CA THR A 27 16.80 -5.42 10.37
C THR A 27 16.42 -4.04 10.90
N ARG A 28 15.29 -3.47 10.45
CA ARG A 28 14.86 -2.15 10.92
C ARG A 28 14.39 -2.18 12.38
N THR A 29 14.52 -1.02 13.00
CA THR A 29 13.93 -0.61 14.27
C THR A 29 12.94 0.52 14.01
N GLN A 30 12.21 0.96 15.03
CA GLN A 30 11.28 2.07 14.90
C GLN A 30 11.99 3.39 14.51
N GLU A 31 13.20 3.59 14.99
CA GLU A 31 14.04 4.77 14.72
C GLU A 31 14.58 4.75 13.29
N THR A 32 14.90 3.56 12.77
CA THR A 32 15.56 3.38 11.47
C THR A 32 14.59 3.05 10.33
N ASP A 33 13.29 2.95 10.61
CA ASP A 33 12.27 2.73 9.60
C ASP A 33 11.90 4.00 8.82
N THR A 34 12.84 4.47 7.99
CA THR A 34 12.65 5.70 7.20
C THR A 34 11.49 5.57 6.21
N SER A 35 11.22 4.38 5.67
CA SER A 35 10.16 4.19 4.68
C SER A 35 8.77 4.14 5.32
N GLY A 36 8.60 3.47 6.46
CA GLY A 36 7.35 3.55 7.21
C GLY A 36 7.09 4.95 7.76
N GLN A 37 8.13 5.67 8.21
CA GLN A 37 8.03 7.08 8.59
C GLN A 37 7.62 7.97 7.40
N LEU A 38 8.17 7.72 6.20
CA LEU A 38 7.81 8.45 4.99
C LEU A 38 6.33 8.24 4.62
N ILE A 39 5.83 7.00 4.65
CA ILE A 39 4.40 6.70 4.38
C ILE A 39 3.52 7.49 5.33
N GLN A 40 3.82 7.46 6.63
CA GLN A 40 3.05 8.18 7.65
C GLN A 40 3.08 9.69 7.46
N LYS A 41 4.24 10.24 7.07
CA LYS A 41 4.40 11.66 6.76
C LYS A 41 3.52 12.06 5.57
N LEU A 42 3.64 11.35 4.44
CA LEU A 42 2.91 11.66 3.22
C LEU A 42 1.38 11.55 3.41
N LEU A 43 0.92 10.55 4.17
CA LEU A 43 -0.49 10.43 4.53
C LEU A 43 -0.98 11.64 5.33
N LYS A 44 -0.25 12.04 6.37
CA LYS A 44 -0.61 13.20 7.22
C LYS A 44 -0.61 14.50 6.43
N GLU A 45 0.36 14.70 5.53
CA GLU A 45 0.43 15.87 4.66
C GLU A 45 -0.77 15.97 3.70
N GLN A 46 -1.40 14.85 3.35
CA GLN A 46 -2.64 14.80 2.56
C GLN A 46 -3.93 14.77 3.42
N GLY A 47 -3.83 15.02 4.73
CA GLY A 47 -4.98 15.07 5.63
C GLY A 47 -5.53 13.69 6.03
N HIS A 48 -4.82 12.60 5.72
CA HIS A 48 -5.16 11.25 6.17
C HIS A 48 -4.62 10.97 7.57
N THR A 49 -5.17 9.95 8.23
CA THR A 49 -4.75 9.56 9.58
C THR A 49 -4.05 8.21 9.57
N VAL A 50 -3.20 7.97 10.57
CA VAL A 50 -2.56 6.67 10.80
C VAL A 50 -2.91 6.18 12.20
N PRO A 51 -4.07 5.51 12.36
CA PRO A 51 -4.52 5.02 13.67
C PRO A 51 -3.61 3.93 14.24
N THR A 52 -2.89 3.22 13.36
CA THR A 52 -2.06 2.07 13.76
C THR A 52 -0.85 1.94 12.86
N TYR A 53 0.30 1.68 13.49
CA TYR A 53 1.57 1.38 12.82
C TYR A 53 2.18 0.12 13.43
N HIS A 54 2.73 -0.74 12.60
CA HIS A 54 3.44 -1.94 13.03
C HIS A 54 4.76 -2.10 12.29
N LEU A 55 5.81 -2.48 13.04
CA LEU A 55 7.06 -2.99 12.50
C LEU A 55 7.12 -4.49 12.80
N LEU A 56 7.10 -5.32 11.75
CA LEU A 56 7.07 -6.77 11.84
C LEU A 56 8.31 -7.36 11.16
N LYS A 57 8.71 -8.55 11.61
CA LYS A 57 9.64 -9.40 10.86
C LYS A 57 8.96 -9.93 9.59
N ASP A 58 9.75 -10.40 8.64
CA ASP A 58 9.24 -10.97 7.38
C ASP A 58 8.70 -12.39 7.61
N GLU A 59 7.61 -12.46 8.39
CA GLU A 59 6.98 -13.68 8.86
C GLU A 59 5.51 -13.70 8.42
N PRO A 60 5.16 -14.46 7.36
CA PRO A 60 3.84 -14.47 6.74
C PRO A 60 2.67 -14.56 7.73
N ALA A 61 2.74 -15.48 8.68
CA ALA A 61 1.65 -15.70 9.64
C ALA A 61 1.39 -14.45 10.51
N GLN A 62 2.44 -13.71 10.89
CA GLN A 62 2.28 -12.49 11.67
C GLN A 62 1.68 -11.36 10.84
N ILE A 63 2.13 -11.21 9.59
CA ILE A 63 1.61 -10.22 8.64
C ILE A 63 0.12 -10.46 8.41
N GLN A 64 -0.26 -11.70 8.08
CA GLN A 64 -1.65 -12.09 7.82
C GLN A 64 -2.54 -11.93 9.06
N LEU A 65 -2.02 -12.25 10.25
CA LEU A 65 -2.74 -12.03 11.51
C LEU A 65 -3.03 -10.54 11.73
N ARG A 66 -2.05 -9.65 11.52
CA ARG A 66 -2.25 -8.20 11.69
C ARG A 66 -3.21 -7.61 10.67
N ILE A 67 -3.12 -8.05 9.41
CA ILE A 67 -4.09 -7.67 8.38
C ILE A 67 -5.50 -8.09 8.81
N THR A 68 -5.68 -9.34 9.24
CA THR A 68 -6.98 -9.87 9.67
C THR A 68 -7.54 -9.10 10.86
N GLN A 69 -6.75 -8.86 11.91
CA GLN A 69 -7.16 -8.07 13.08
C GLN A 69 -7.55 -6.64 12.71
N CYS A 70 -6.93 -6.06 11.68
CA CYS A 70 -7.25 -4.71 11.23
C CYS A 70 -8.65 -4.62 10.60
N THR A 71 -9.15 -5.70 9.98
CA THR A 71 -10.44 -5.69 9.29
C THR A 71 -11.64 -5.40 10.21
N THR A 72 -11.49 -5.60 11.51
CA THR A 72 -12.52 -5.30 12.52
C THR A 72 -12.35 -3.93 13.18
N ASN A 73 -11.34 -3.14 12.80
CA ASN A 73 -11.10 -1.81 13.34
C ASN A 73 -11.69 -0.75 12.40
N ASP A 74 -12.82 -0.16 12.77
CA ASP A 74 -13.54 0.84 11.95
C ASP A 74 -12.76 2.15 11.73
N ALA A 75 -11.72 2.41 12.52
CA ALA A 75 -10.85 3.57 12.32
C ALA A 75 -9.92 3.41 11.12
N VAL A 76 -9.80 2.21 10.55
CA VAL A 76 -8.96 1.95 9.37
C VAL A 76 -9.85 1.70 8.16
N GLN A 77 -9.49 2.21 7.00
CA GLN A 77 -10.14 1.91 5.72
C GLN A 77 -9.15 1.40 4.68
N ALA A 78 -7.86 1.70 4.87
CA ALA A 78 -6.79 1.25 3.99
C ALA A 78 -5.60 0.66 4.77
N ILE A 79 -4.90 -0.30 4.16
CA ILE A 79 -3.72 -0.94 4.71
C ILE A 79 -2.57 -0.72 3.72
N ILE A 80 -1.44 -0.23 4.19
CA ILE A 80 -0.23 -0.02 3.38
C ILE A 80 0.92 -0.78 4.02
N ILE A 81 1.47 -1.74 3.28
CA ILE A 81 2.56 -2.61 3.73
C ILE A 81 3.79 -2.32 2.88
N ASN A 82 4.96 -2.11 3.51
CA ASN A 82 6.22 -1.94 2.81
C ASN A 82 7.27 -2.96 3.27
N GLY A 83 8.02 -3.52 2.32
CA GLY A 83 9.11 -4.48 2.59
C GLY A 83 8.73 -5.95 2.48
N GLY A 84 9.74 -6.82 2.42
CA GLY A 84 9.59 -8.28 2.23
C GLY A 84 9.07 -8.71 0.85
N THR A 85 9.29 -7.88 -0.17
CA THR A 85 8.82 -8.12 -1.55
C THR A 85 9.94 -8.41 -2.54
N GLY A 86 11.19 -8.60 -2.09
CA GLY A 86 12.32 -8.98 -2.96
C GLY A 86 12.21 -10.42 -3.47
N ILE A 87 13.24 -10.94 -4.14
CA ILE A 87 13.22 -12.32 -4.67
C ILE A 87 13.99 -13.32 -3.78
N SER A 88 14.46 -12.89 -2.61
CA SER A 88 15.20 -13.77 -1.71
C SER A 88 14.27 -14.75 -1.02
N ARG A 89 14.83 -15.82 -0.44
CA ARG A 89 14.04 -16.80 0.35
C ARG A 89 13.40 -16.20 1.61
N ARG A 90 13.87 -15.04 2.07
CA ARG A 90 13.26 -14.34 3.22
C ARG A 90 12.05 -13.53 2.80
N ASP A 91 12.05 -13.00 1.57
CA ASP A 91 10.99 -12.13 1.05
C ASP A 91 9.68 -12.88 0.81
N SER A 92 8.81 -12.89 1.83
CA SER A 92 7.57 -13.66 1.82
C SER A 92 6.31 -12.80 1.94
N THR A 93 6.45 -11.50 2.22
CA THR A 93 5.33 -10.56 2.35
C THR A 93 4.45 -10.55 1.11
N PHE A 94 5.02 -10.53 -0.10
CA PHE A 94 4.24 -10.44 -1.34
C PHE A 94 3.26 -11.62 -1.46
N GLU A 95 3.74 -12.86 -1.34
CA GLU A 95 2.93 -14.07 -1.41
C GLU A 95 1.88 -14.10 -0.29
N ALA A 96 2.30 -13.76 0.92
CA ALA A 96 1.44 -13.76 2.10
C ALA A 96 0.26 -12.80 1.94
N VAL A 97 0.51 -11.61 1.37
CA VAL A 97 -0.50 -10.58 1.12
C VAL A 97 -1.35 -10.91 -0.10
N ASP A 98 -0.72 -11.28 -1.21
CA ASP A 98 -1.39 -11.48 -2.49
C ASP A 98 -2.42 -12.62 -2.44
N ALA A 99 -2.15 -13.64 -1.61
CA ALA A 99 -3.06 -14.74 -1.32
C ALA A 99 -4.29 -14.35 -0.49
N MET A 100 -4.25 -13.23 0.24
CA MET A 100 -5.39 -12.77 1.05
C MET A 100 -6.39 -11.90 0.29
N LEU A 101 -6.04 -11.43 -0.91
CA LEU A 101 -6.87 -10.49 -1.66
C LEU A 101 -8.14 -11.18 -2.20
N GLU A 102 -9.31 -10.69 -1.81
CA GLU A 102 -10.61 -11.16 -2.33
C GLU A 102 -10.85 -10.64 -3.76
N LYS A 103 -10.35 -9.44 -4.05
CA LYS A 103 -10.34 -8.85 -5.40
C LYS A 103 -9.01 -8.16 -5.66
N ARG A 104 -8.20 -8.70 -6.56
CA ARG A 104 -6.90 -8.13 -6.92
C ARG A 104 -7.06 -6.97 -7.90
N LEU A 105 -6.34 -5.88 -7.66
CA LEU A 105 -6.19 -4.74 -8.57
C LEU A 105 -4.89 -4.90 -9.36
N ALA A 106 -4.89 -5.82 -10.34
CA ALA A 106 -3.68 -6.20 -11.09
C ALA A 106 -2.92 -4.99 -11.69
N GLY A 107 -3.67 -4.00 -12.19
CA GLY A 107 -3.13 -2.77 -12.75
C GLY A 107 -2.20 -1.98 -11.81
N PHE A 108 -2.35 -2.11 -10.49
CA PHE A 108 -1.44 -1.45 -9.55
C PHE A 108 0.01 -1.93 -9.70
N GLY A 109 0.21 -3.25 -9.67
CA GLY A 109 1.54 -3.84 -9.81
C GLY A 109 2.12 -3.64 -11.22
N GLU A 110 1.27 -3.66 -12.25
CA GLU A 110 1.65 -3.41 -13.63
C GLU A 110 2.16 -1.98 -13.84
N ILE A 111 1.36 -0.98 -13.42
CA ILE A 111 1.73 0.43 -13.56
C ILE A 111 2.92 0.75 -12.66
N PHE A 112 2.97 0.20 -11.44
CA PHE A 112 4.12 0.38 -10.55
C PHE A 112 5.43 -0.10 -11.21
N ARG A 113 5.43 -1.30 -11.82
CA ARG A 113 6.60 -1.80 -12.55
C ARG A 113 6.93 -0.95 -13.78
N LEU A 114 5.93 -0.45 -14.52
CA LEU A 114 6.15 0.46 -15.63
C LEU A 114 6.86 1.75 -15.18
N LEU A 115 6.36 2.39 -14.13
CA LEU A 115 6.96 3.59 -13.56
C LEU A 115 8.36 3.31 -13.00
N THR A 116 8.55 2.17 -12.34
CA THR A 116 9.86 1.75 -11.84
C THR A 116 10.84 1.51 -12.99
N TYR A 117 10.37 0.93 -14.10
CA TYR A 117 11.20 0.72 -15.29
C TYR A 117 11.63 2.04 -15.93
N GLN A 118 10.75 3.04 -15.94
CA GLN A 118 11.07 4.39 -16.40
C GLN A 118 12.12 5.08 -15.51
N ASP A 119 12.12 4.79 -14.21
CA ASP A 119 13.04 5.38 -13.22
C ASP A 119 14.41 4.68 -13.21
N ILE A 120 14.44 3.35 -13.10
CA ILE A 120 15.68 2.59 -12.87
C ILE A 120 15.98 1.52 -13.94
N GLY A 121 15.13 1.35 -14.95
CA GLY A 121 15.34 0.39 -16.04
C GLY A 121 15.02 -1.07 -15.68
N SER A 122 15.80 -2.00 -16.22
CA SER A 122 15.57 -3.45 -16.09
C SER A 122 15.46 -4.03 -14.67
N PRO A 123 16.07 -3.46 -13.60
CA PRO A 123 15.84 -3.92 -12.23
C PRO A 123 14.36 -3.93 -11.81
N ALA A 124 13.51 -3.13 -12.47
CA ALA A 124 12.06 -3.13 -12.26
C ALA A 124 11.39 -4.51 -12.45
N ILE A 125 12.01 -5.43 -13.19
CA ILE A 125 11.53 -6.81 -13.34
C ILE A 125 11.45 -7.53 -11.99
N MET A 126 12.33 -7.20 -11.04
CA MET A 126 12.34 -7.78 -9.70
C MET A 126 11.37 -7.08 -8.74
N SER A 127 10.78 -5.96 -9.15
CA SER A 127 9.90 -5.17 -8.28
C SER A 127 8.52 -5.83 -8.18
N ARG A 128 8.24 -6.38 -6.99
CA ARG A 128 6.95 -6.99 -6.66
C ARG A 128 6.14 -6.03 -5.80
N ALA A 129 4.99 -5.62 -6.32
CA ALA A 129 3.98 -4.83 -5.64
C ALA A 129 2.60 -5.37 -6.02
N THR A 130 1.67 -5.40 -5.07
CA THR A 130 0.30 -5.85 -5.29
C THR A 130 -0.68 -4.94 -4.54
N ALA A 131 -1.91 -4.89 -5.02
CA ALA A 131 -2.99 -4.20 -4.33
C ALA A 131 -4.30 -4.93 -4.56
N GLY A 132 -5.25 -4.74 -3.66
CA GLY A 132 -6.54 -5.37 -3.76
C GLY A 132 -7.49 -5.01 -2.64
N ILE A 133 -8.61 -5.71 -2.63
CA ILE A 133 -9.65 -5.58 -1.62
C ILE A 133 -9.60 -6.79 -0.70
N ILE A 134 -9.76 -6.54 0.59
CA ILE A 134 -9.90 -7.58 1.61
C ILE A 134 -10.90 -7.11 2.68
N LYS A 135 -12.00 -7.86 2.88
CA LYS A 135 -12.98 -7.61 3.95
C LYS A 135 -13.42 -6.14 4.04
N GLY A 136 -13.72 -5.53 2.89
CA GLY A 136 -14.16 -4.13 2.81
C GLY A 136 -13.07 -3.09 3.01
N ARG A 137 -11.78 -3.47 2.95
CA ARG A 137 -10.62 -2.56 3.04
C ARG A 137 -9.81 -2.58 1.76
N VAL A 138 -9.19 -1.46 1.44
CA VAL A 138 -8.17 -1.38 0.39
C VAL A 138 -6.82 -1.79 0.98
N LEU A 139 -6.06 -2.64 0.29
CA LEU A 139 -4.73 -3.05 0.72
C LEU A 139 -3.72 -2.81 -0.38
N PHE A 140 -2.57 -2.22 -0.03
CA PHE A 140 -1.39 -2.06 -0.86
C PHE A 140 -0.18 -2.75 -0.22
N SER A 141 0.57 -3.53 -0.98
CA SER A 141 1.88 -4.05 -0.60
C SER A 141 2.91 -3.62 -1.63
N ILE A 142 3.93 -2.91 -1.15
CA ILE A 142 4.94 -2.23 -1.96
C ILE A 142 6.36 -2.56 -1.47
N PRO A 143 7.40 -2.37 -2.32
CA PRO A 143 8.77 -2.59 -1.87
C PRO A 143 9.20 -1.66 -0.72
N GLY A 144 10.16 -2.12 0.08
CA GLY A 144 10.58 -1.44 1.31
C GLY A 144 11.60 -0.32 1.14
N SER A 145 12.14 -0.09 -0.07
CA SER A 145 13.08 1.01 -0.30
C SER A 145 12.35 2.35 -0.32
N GLU A 146 12.98 3.41 0.20
CA GLU A 146 12.34 4.74 0.28
C GLU A 146 11.92 5.28 -1.10
N ASN A 147 12.72 5.05 -2.16
CA ASN A 147 12.38 5.47 -3.52
C ASN A 147 11.13 4.77 -4.06
N ALA A 148 11.03 3.45 -3.88
CA ALA A 148 9.84 2.68 -4.27
C ALA A 148 8.60 3.12 -3.50
N VAL A 149 8.74 3.38 -2.19
CA VAL A 149 7.66 3.92 -1.36
C VAL A 149 7.21 5.27 -1.88
N ARG A 150 8.14 6.19 -2.13
CA ARG A 150 7.82 7.51 -2.67
C ARG A 150 7.07 7.41 -3.99
N LEU A 151 7.59 6.60 -4.93
CA LEU A 151 6.98 6.39 -6.24
C LEU A 151 5.55 5.86 -6.12
N ALA A 152 5.35 4.79 -5.33
CA ALA A 152 4.03 4.20 -5.15
C ALA A 152 3.05 5.18 -4.47
N MET A 153 3.48 5.86 -3.40
CA MET A 153 2.65 6.79 -2.65
C MET A 153 2.22 7.98 -3.49
N GLU A 154 3.18 8.66 -4.13
CA GLU A 154 2.92 9.92 -4.82
C GLU A 154 2.26 9.72 -6.19
N LYS A 155 2.58 8.64 -6.91
CA LYS A 155 2.05 8.42 -8.28
C LYS A 155 0.78 7.58 -8.33
N LEU A 156 0.53 6.72 -7.34
CA LEU A 156 -0.53 5.72 -7.42
C LEU A 156 -1.46 5.73 -6.21
N ILE A 157 -0.94 5.66 -4.99
CA ILE A 157 -1.77 5.46 -3.80
C ILE A 157 -2.51 6.74 -3.42
N LEU A 158 -1.81 7.84 -3.12
CA LEU A 158 -2.45 9.08 -2.64
C LEU A 158 -3.45 9.68 -3.65
N PRO A 159 -3.17 9.73 -4.97
CA PRO A 159 -4.11 10.29 -5.93
C PRO A 159 -5.47 9.54 -6.01
N GLU A 160 -5.47 8.25 -5.66
CA GLU A 160 -6.60 7.34 -5.85
C GLU A 160 -7.22 6.83 -4.54
N LEU A 161 -6.53 6.98 -3.39
CA LEU A 161 -6.93 6.40 -2.10
C LEU A 161 -8.37 6.74 -1.71
N GLY A 162 -8.72 8.03 -1.76
CA GLY A 162 -10.08 8.48 -1.43
C GLY A 162 -11.14 7.94 -2.39
N HIS A 163 -10.81 7.82 -3.69
CA HIS A 163 -11.73 7.28 -4.69
C HIS A 163 -11.96 5.78 -4.49
N LEU A 164 -10.90 5.01 -4.22
CA LEU A 164 -10.98 3.57 -3.96
C LEU A 164 -11.83 3.26 -2.72
N VAL A 165 -11.62 3.98 -1.62
CA VAL A 165 -12.42 3.78 -0.39
C VAL A 165 -13.88 4.16 -0.62
N LYS A 166 -14.17 5.24 -1.36
CA LYS A 166 -15.54 5.61 -1.72
C LYS A 166 -16.22 4.52 -2.54
N GLU A 167 -15.54 3.95 -3.53
CA GLU A 167 -16.12 2.92 -4.40
C GLU A 167 -16.44 1.63 -3.63
N LEU A 168 -15.67 1.29 -2.60
CA LEU A 168 -15.97 0.15 -1.71
C LEU A 168 -17.20 0.35 -0.81
N SER A 169 -17.61 1.60 -0.59
CA SER A 169 -18.73 1.94 0.31
C SER A 169 -20.09 2.01 -0.40
N LYS A 170 -20.12 1.76 -1.72
CA LYS A 170 -21.33 1.63 -2.53
C LYS A 170 -21.85 0.20 -2.49
#